data_AF-A0A926BJ20-F1
#
_entry.id   AF-A0A926BJ20-F1
#
_cell.length_a   1.000
_cell.length_b   1.000
_cell.length_c   1.000
_cell.angle_alpha   90.00
_cell.angle_beta   90.00
_cell.angle_gamma   90.00
#
_symmetry.space_group_name_H-M   'P 1'
#
loop_
_entity.id
_entity.type
_entity.pdbx_description
1 polymer ?
#
loop_
_entity_poly.entity_id
_entity_poly.type
_entity_poly.pdbx_seq_one_letter_code
_entity_poly.pdbx_strand_id
1 'polypeptide(L)'
;MTAIYADLPPETTGFPSPLGIELAGDTTPRLHFEPDVHTDAPESRHTTDLLAVAREPDAISKASMPQTLYHVYRNVRTTEAMHEEVTRRGLCYTLMVLRDGTIHDTPEWVRTRGHTNSLAPGTNLPYPEIHELLHGEACLYLQHGVTDGVDDVVILPLRAGDKAVVAPGWASLLANVGAEPLVVGTWRMGDCHTEHTELVAQGGMAHFLVRGGNGTPLFEANNRYKVVPEPRIAAPKELPDWGLTRAEPLLAAFHRSPESLRCLLRPQDFADVWKTLYD
;
A
#
# COMPACT_ATOMS: atom_id res chain seq x y z
N MET A 1 -19.18 4.69 -10.09
CA MET A 1 -18.12 5.57 -9.56
C MET A 1 -18.69 6.40 -8.41
N THR A 2 -18.22 6.13 -7.19
CA THR A 2 -18.60 6.77 -5.92
C THR A 2 -18.19 8.24 -5.87
N ALA A 3 -18.81 9.04 -5.01
CA ALA A 3 -18.38 10.41 -4.69
C ALA A 3 -16.89 10.52 -4.29
N ILE A 4 -16.33 9.48 -3.64
CA ILE A 4 -14.92 9.43 -3.19
C ILE A 4 -13.92 9.36 -4.36
N TYR A 5 -14.34 8.82 -5.51
CA TYR A 5 -13.50 8.65 -6.72
C TYR A 5 -13.99 9.51 -7.89
N ALA A 6 -15.02 10.34 -7.67
CA ALA A 6 -15.67 11.13 -8.71
C ALA A 6 -14.76 12.24 -9.26
N ASP A 7 -13.89 12.78 -8.40
CA ASP A 7 -12.98 13.89 -8.73
C ASP A 7 -11.60 13.41 -9.23
N LEU A 8 -11.35 12.09 -9.22
CA LEU A 8 -10.11 11.54 -9.75
C LEU A 8 -10.18 11.40 -11.29
N PRO A 9 -9.04 11.46 -12.01
CA PRO A 9 -9.00 11.21 -13.45
C PRO A 9 -9.62 9.86 -13.81
N PRO A 10 -10.23 9.69 -15.00
CA PRO A 10 -10.81 8.41 -15.40
C PRO A 10 -9.75 7.30 -15.39
N GLU A 11 -10.21 6.08 -15.09
CA GLU A 11 -9.37 4.89 -15.13
C GLU A 11 -8.76 4.71 -16.53
N THR A 12 -7.45 4.49 -16.58
CA THR A 12 -6.76 4.13 -17.82
C THR A 12 -6.92 2.64 -18.05
N THR A 13 -7.59 2.25 -19.14
CA THR A 13 -7.77 0.83 -19.48
C THR A 13 -6.47 0.21 -19.96
N GLY A 14 -6.09 -0.92 -19.35
CA GLY A 14 -4.88 -1.67 -19.69
C GLY A 14 -3.65 -1.25 -18.85
N PHE A 15 -2.84 -2.24 -18.48
CA PHE A 15 -1.58 -2.02 -17.77
C PHE A 15 -0.51 -1.57 -18.78
N PRO A 16 -0.07 -0.29 -18.78
CA PRO A 16 1.13 0.07 -19.54
C PRO A 16 2.30 -0.72 -18.95
N SER A 17 3.24 -1.20 -19.76
CA SER A 17 4.48 -1.85 -19.27
C SER A 17 5.46 -0.74 -18.85
N PRO A 18 5.42 -0.21 -17.62
CA PRO A 18 6.07 1.04 -17.30
C PRO A 18 7.58 0.85 -17.09
N LEU A 19 8.05 -0.40 -17.13
CA LEU A 19 9.34 -0.86 -16.65
C LEU A 19 9.73 -2.23 -17.22
N GLY A 20 9.20 -2.64 -18.39
CA GLY A 20 9.37 -4.02 -18.85
C GLY A 20 8.65 -5.01 -17.93
N ILE A 21 7.43 -4.68 -17.53
CA ILE A 21 6.60 -5.50 -16.65
C ILE A 21 5.29 -5.77 -17.35
N GLU A 22 4.87 -7.03 -17.35
CA GLU A 22 3.58 -7.44 -17.86
C GLU A 22 2.74 -8.03 -16.72
N LEU A 23 1.44 -7.70 -16.72
CA LEU A 23 0.46 -8.31 -15.85
C LEU A 23 -0.02 -9.61 -16.50
N ALA A 24 0.08 -10.72 -15.79
CA ALA A 24 -0.33 -12.04 -16.27
C ALA A 24 -1.19 -12.76 -15.23
N GLY A 25 -2.00 -13.71 -15.68
CA GLY A 25 -2.83 -14.56 -14.82
C GLY A 25 -4.18 -13.94 -14.48
N ASP A 26 -5.25 -14.65 -14.84
CA ASP A 26 -6.62 -14.12 -14.74
C ASP A 26 -7.14 -14.11 -13.30
N THR A 27 -6.94 -15.20 -12.55
CA THR A 27 -7.49 -15.38 -11.19
C THR A 27 -6.47 -15.18 -10.09
N THR A 28 -5.19 -15.31 -10.41
CA THR A 28 -4.07 -15.07 -9.50
C THR A 28 -3.07 -14.22 -10.26
N PRO A 29 -3.25 -12.88 -10.22
CA PRO A 29 -2.46 -11.99 -11.03
C PRO A 29 -1.00 -12.01 -10.57
N ARG A 30 -0.08 -12.03 -11.52
CA ARG A 30 1.36 -12.06 -11.34
C ARG A 30 2.01 -11.03 -12.24
N LEU A 31 3.18 -10.55 -11.84
CA LEU A 31 4.04 -9.74 -12.68
C LEU A 31 5.05 -10.63 -13.37
N HIS A 32 5.14 -10.49 -14.69
CA HIS A 32 6.21 -11.01 -15.52
C HIS A 32 7.16 -9.87 -15.82
N PHE A 33 8.45 -10.19 -15.87
CA PHE A 33 9.53 -9.22 -16.00
C PHE A 33 10.30 -9.52 -17.27
N GLU A 34 10.61 -8.47 -18.02
CA GLU A 34 11.58 -8.54 -19.12
C GLU A 34 12.93 -9.05 -18.60
N PRO A 35 13.77 -9.68 -19.45
CA PRO A 35 15.00 -10.32 -19.02
C PRO A 35 16.01 -9.43 -18.28
N ASP A 36 15.94 -8.11 -18.49
CA ASP A 36 16.79 -7.09 -17.88
C ASP A 36 16.27 -6.57 -16.54
N VAL A 37 15.06 -6.99 -16.12
CA VAL A 37 14.47 -6.61 -14.83
C VAL A 37 14.62 -7.77 -13.86
N HIS A 38 15.42 -7.55 -12.81
CA HIS A 38 15.69 -8.56 -11.80
C HIS A 38 14.92 -8.28 -10.51
N THR A 39 14.47 -9.35 -9.85
CA THR A 39 13.76 -9.29 -8.56
C THR A 39 14.18 -10.49 -7.71
N ASP A 40 13.89 -10.45 -6.42
CA ASP A 40 13.92 -11.66 -5.60
C ASP A 40 12.74 -12.58 -5.93
N ALA A 41 12.79 -13.83 -5.47
CA ALA A 41 11.68 -14.76 -5.65
C ALA A 41 10.36 -14.16 -5.08
N PRO A 42 9.23 -14.28 -5.81
CA PRO A 42 7.99 -13.67 -5.38
C PRO A 42 7.49 -14.28 -4.08
N GLU A 43 7.17 -13.40 -3.14
CA GLU A 43 6.48 -13.77 -1.92
C GLU A 43 4.97 -13.78 -2.18
N SER A 44 4.31 -14.90 -1.90
CA SER A 44 2.85 -15.02 -2.02
C SER A 44 2.19 -14.76 -0.67
N ARG A 45 1.03 -14.12 -0.69
CA ARG A 45 0.18 -13.93 0.49
C ARG A 45 -1.20 -14.47 0.22
N HIS A 46 -1.75 -15.17 1.19
CA HIS A 46 -2.98 -15.93 1.06
C HIS A 46 -4.02 -15.46 2.08
N THR A 47 -5.26 -15.87 1.89
CA THR A 47 -6.36 -15.54 2.82
C THR A 47 -6.09 -15.99 4.25
N THR A 48 -5.29 -17.05 4.44
CA THR A 48 -4.88 -17.53 5.77
C THR A 48 -4.02 -16.52 6.53
N ASP A 49 -3.28 -15.66 5.84
CA ASP A 49 -2.45 -14.62 6.46
C ASP A 49 -3.29 -13.50 7.10
N LEU A 50 -4.57 -13.42 6.72
CA LEU A 50 -5.51 -12.41 7.22
C LEU A 50 -6.36 -12.90 8.39
N LEU A 51 -6.34 -14.18 8.75
CA LEU A 51 -7.27 -14.76 9.76
C LEU A 51 -7.27 -14.00 11.09
N ALA A 52 -6.12 -13.52 11.54
CA ALA A 52 -6.02 -12.79 12.80
C ALA A 52 -6.61 -11.37 12.75
N VAL A 53 -6.83 -10.84 11.54
CA VAL A 53 -7.15 -9.42 11.29
C VAL A 53 -8.34 -9.24 10.33
N ALA A 54 -9.07 -10.32 10.03
CA ALA A 54 -10.19 -10.30 9.11
C ALA A 54 -11.51 -10.05 9.85
N ARG A 55 -12.49 -9.53 9.13
CA ARG A 55 -13.85 -9.29 9.64
C ARG A 55 -14.57 -10.60 9.96
N GLU A 56 -14.45 -11.57 9.06
CA GLU A 56 -15.13 -12.88 9.17
C GLU A 56 -14.11 -14.05 9.09
N PRO A 57 -13.22 -14.20 10.09
CA PRO A 57 -12.16 -15.21 10.05
C PRO A 57 -12.70 -16.65 10.05
N ASP A 58 -13.87 -16.87 10.64
CA ASP A 58 -14.55 -18.18 10.63
C ASP A 58 -15.07 -18.55 9.23
N ALA A 59 -15.47 -17.57 8.41
CA ALA A 59 -15.88 -17.82 7.04
C ALA A 59 -14.66 -18.17 6.18
N ILE A 60 -13.57 -17.42 6.35
CA ILE A 60 -12.29 -17.65 5.64
C ILE A 60 -11.71 -19.03 5.99
N SER A 61 -11.73 -19.43 7.26
CA SER A 61 -11.17 -20.71 7.70
C SER A 61 -11.95 -21.94 7.23
N LYS A 62 -13.24 -21.79 6.90
CA LYS A 62 -14.09 -22.85 6.35
C LYS A 62 -13.98 -22.99 4.84
N ALA A 63 -13.36 -22.03 4.15
CA ALA A 63 -13.17 -22.10 2.70
C ALA A 63 -12.35 -23.34 2.34
N SER A 64 -12.73 -24.03 1.25
CA SER A 64 -12.11 -25.31 0.90
C SER A 64 -10.62 -25.21 0.57
N MET A 65 -10.19 -24.06 0.02
CA MET A 65 -8.79 -23.79 -0.32
C MET A 65 -8.46 -22.32 -0.07
N PRO A 66 -7.26 -21.98 0.47
CA PRO A 66 -6.80 -20.60 0.55
C PRO A 66 -6.69 -19.96 -0.83
N GLN A 67 -7.19 -18.73 -0.98
CA GLN A 67 -6.95 -17.93 -2.18
C GLN A 67 -5.64 -17.16 -2.02
N THR A 68 -4.87 -17.04 -3.10
CA THR A 68 -3.77 -16.07 -3.17
C THR A 68 -4.36 -14.67 -3.33
N LEU A 69 -3.97 -13.75 -2.45
CA LEU A 69 -4.40 -12.36 -2.47
C LEU A 69 -3.45 -11.49 -3.29
N TYR A 70 -2.15 -11.62 -3.03
CA TYR A 70 -1.14 -10.82 -3.71
C TYR A 70 0.22 -11.51 -3.76
N HIS A 71 1.04 -11.01 -4.68
CA HIS A 71 2.47 -11.27 -4.73
C HIS A 71 3.25 -10.00 -4.47
N VAL A 72 4.36 -10.12 -3.74
CA VAL A 72 5.35 -9.06 -3.55
C VAL A 72 6.66 -9.49 -4.19
N TYR A 73 7.21 -8.63 -5.03
CA TYR A 73 8.51 -8.76 -5.68
C TYR A 73 9.44 -7.72 -5.06
N ARG A 74 10.46 -8.17 -4.33
CA ARG A 74 11.41 -7.30 -3.64
C ARG A 74 12.68 -7.11 -4.45
N ASN A 75 13.43 -6.07 -4.09
CA ASN A 75 14.73 -5.75 -4.68
C ASN A 75 14.67 -5.68 -6.21
N VAL A 76 13.59 -5.06 -6.70
CA VAL A 76 13.35 -4.84 -8.13
C VAL A 76 14.42 -3.89 -8.64
N ARG A 77 15.16 -4.31 -9.68
CA ARG A 77 16.29 -3.58 -10.25
C ARG A 77 16.30 -3.71 -11.77
N THR A 78 16.51 -2.60 -12.45
CA THR A 78 16.51 -2.49 -13.92
C THR A 78 17.90 -2.31 -14.50
N THR A 79 18.88 -1.90 -13.68
CA THR A 79 20.28 -1.70 -14.08
C THR A 79 21.22 -1.95 -12.89
N GLU A 80 22.48 -2.27 -13.17
CA GLU A 80 23.50 -2.40 -12.12
C GLU A 80 23.73 -1.09 -11.37
N ALA A 81 23.77 0.05 -12.09
CA ALA A 81 23.91 1.37 -11.47
C ALA A 81 22.77 1.70 -10.48
N MET A 82 21.54 1.27 -10.79
CA MET A 82 20.43 1.36 -9.85
C MET A 82 20.68 0.49 -8.62
N HIS A 83 21.11 -0.75 -8.82
CA HIS A 83 21.37 -1.68 -7.73
C HIS A 83 22.44 -1.14 -6.76
N GLU A 84 23.54 -0.61 -7.28
CA GLU A 84 24.58 0.05 -6.50
C GLU A 84 24.03 1.25 -5.72
N GLU A 85 23.26 2.12 -6.36
CA GLU A 85 22.71 3.33 -5.75
C GLU A 85 21.67 3.03 -4.65
N VAL A 86 20.79 2.06 -4.91
CA VAL A 86 19.80 1.56 -3.94
C VAL A 86 20.50 0.95 -2.73
N THR A 87 21.50 0.10 -2.96
CA THR A 87 22.28 -0.56 -1.91
C THR A 87 23.04 0.45 -1.07
N ARG A 88 23.71 1.41 -1.72
CA ARG A 88 24.48 2.47 -1.07
C ARG A 88 23.62 3.33 -0.14
N ARG A 89 22.34 3.52 -0.48
CA ARG A 89 21.37 4.28 0.32
C ARG A 89 20.60 3.45 1.34
N GLY A 90 20.72 2.12 1.30
CA GLY A 90 19.92 1.22 2.13
C GLY A 90 18.43 1.23 1.76
N LEU A 91 18.10 1.53 0.51
CA LEU A 91 16.73 1.53 0.01
C LEU A 91 16.31 0.14 -0.47
N CYS A 92 15.01 -0.08 -0.62
CA CYS A 92 14.42 -1.23 -1.29
C CYS A 92 13.24 -0.77 -2.15
N TYR A 93 13.26 -1.10 -3.44
CA TYR A 93 12.11 -0.96 -4.31
C TYR A 93 11.36 -2.29 -4.41
N THR A 94 10.06 -2.24 -4.20
CA THR A 94 9.18 -3.41 -4.30
C THR A 94 8.06 -3.15 -5.28
N LEU A 95 7.64 -4.21 -5.97
CA LEU A 95 6.39 -4.23 -6.71
C LEU A 95 5.43 -5.21 -6.05
N MET A 96 4.16 -4.83 -5.99
CA MET A 96 3.09 -5.69 -5.51
C MET A 96 2.00 -5.76 -6.56
N VAL A 97 1.45 -6.96 -6.76
CA VAL A 97 0.22 -7.17 -7.53
C VAL A 97 -0.81 -7.83 -6.64
N LEU A 98 -1.99 -7.19 -6.53
CA LEU A 98 -3.08 -7.58 -5.63
C LEU A 98 -4.34 -7.80 -6.46
N ARG A 99 -4.98 -8.97 -6.33
CA ARG A 99 -6.20 -9.30 -7.08
C ARG A 99 -7.37 -8.39 -6.73
N ASP A 100 -8.36 -8.34 -7.61
CA ASP A 100 -9.62 -7.64 -7.39
C ASP A 100 -10.65 -8.50 -6.62
N GLY A 101 -11.77 -7.86 -6.29
CA GLY A 101 -12.93 -8.48 -5.67
C GLY A 101 -12.86 -8.57 -4.15
N THR A 102 -13.54 -9.58 -3.59
CA THR A 102 -13.68 -9.78 -2.14
C THR A 102 -12.96 -11.02 -1.64
N ILE A 103 -12.70 -11.11 -0.34
CA ILE A 103 -12.08 -12.28 0.27
C ILE A 103 -13.12 -13.41 0.36
N HIS A 104 -12.97 -14.48 -0.45
CA HIS A 104 -13.98 -15.54 -0.58
C HIS A 104 -15.39 -14.94 -0.79
N ASP A 105 -16.40 -15.54 -0.16
CA ASP A 105 -17.79 -15.08 -0.19
C ASP A 105 -18.12 -14.03 0.89
N THR A 106 -17.08 -13.48 1.56
CA THR A 106 -17.26 -12.41 2.56
C THR A 106 -17.43 -11.06 1.87
N PRO A 107 -18.02 -10.04 2.52
CA PRO A 107 -18.09 -8.71 1.94
C PRO A 107 -16.76 -7.94 2.01
N GLU A 108 -15.72 -8.46 2.67
CA GLU A 108 -14.46 -7.75 2.86
C GLU A 108 -13.69 -7.65 1.54
N TRP A 109 -13.25 -6.44 1.18
CA TRP A 109 -12.43 -6.22 -0.02
C TRP A 109 -11.09 -6.95 0.08
N VAL A 110 -10.54 -7.34 -1.06
CA VAL A 110 -9.17 -7.83 -1.11
C VAL A 110 -8.21 -6.71 -0.70
N ARG A 111 -7.31 -7.04 0.23
CA ARG A 111 -6.38 -6.08 0.82
C ARG A 111 -5.10 -6.72 1.31
N THR A 112 -4.11 -5.88 1.60
CA THR A 112 -2.93 -6.26 2.37
C THR A 112 -3.29 -6.48 3.85
N ARG A 113 -2.37 -7.11 4.60
CA ARG A 113 -2.62 -7.47 6.00
C ARG A 113 -2.83 -6.27 6.92
N GLY A 114 -2.19 -5.16 6.60
CA GLY A 114 -2.03 -4.01 7.48
C GLY A 114 -0.81 -4.15 8.38
N HIS A 115 -0.07 -3.06 8.53
CA HIS A 115 1.15 -3.01 9.35
C HIS A 115 1.45 -1.61 9.88
N THR A 116 2.28 -1.59 10.91
CA THR A 116 3.09 -0.42 11.30
C THR A 116 4.54 -0.65 10.88
N ASN A 117 5.34 0.40 10.85
CA ASN A 117 6.75 0.31 10.51
C ASN A 117 7.62 0.36 11.77
N SER A 118 8.75 -0.35 11.73
CA SER A 118 9.78 -0.26 12.77
C SER A 118 10.35 1.15 12.87
N LEU A 119 10.92 1.49 14.03
CA LEU A 119 11.64 2.75 14.24
C LEU A 119 12.89 2.83 13.35
N ALA A 120 13.13 4.01 12.77
CA ALA A 120 14.37 4.31 12.09
C ALA A 120 15.52 4.37 13.12
N PRO A 121 16.65 3.67 12.89
CA PRO A 121 17.76 3.59 13.84
C PRO A 121 18.25 4.97 14.28
N GLY A 122 18.45 5.11 15.59
CA GLY A 122 18.91 6.38 16.18
C GLY A 122 17.84 7.48 16.25
N THR A 123 16.57 7.15 15.96
CA THR A 123 15.44 8.07 16.07
C THR A 123 14.28 7.45 16.85
N ASN A 124 13.28 8.27 17.18
CA ASN A 124 11.99 7.82 17.74
C ASN A 124 10.87 7.84 16.69
N LEU A 125 11.22 7.88 15.39
CA LEU A 125 10.26 7.94 14.30
C LEU A 125 10.21 6.60 13.58
N PRO A 126 9.02 6.02 13.36
CA PRO A 126 8.84 4.93 12.41
C PRO A 126 9.30 5.31 11.00
N TYR A 127 9.76 4.34 10.22
CA TYR A 127 10.05 4.59 8.82
C TYR A 127 8.80 4.98 8.02
N PRO A 128 8.89 5.98 7.13
CA PRO A 128 7.85 6.23 6.14
C PRO A 128 7.96 5.27 4.94
N GLU A 129 6.92 5.23 4.12
CA GLU A 129 6.88 4.52 2.83
C GLU A 129 6.34 5.44 1.75
N ILE A 130 6.78 5.26 0.50
CA ILE A 130 6.23 5.98 -0.66
C ILE A 130 5.71 4.96 -1.65
N HIS A 131 4.41 5.02 -1.92
CA HIS A 131 3.72 4.18 -2.88
C HIS A 131 3.46 4.95 -4.18
N GLU A 132 3.51 4.23 -5.29
CA GLU A 132 2.98 4.65 -6.59
C GLU A 132 1.98 3.61 -7.07
N LEU A 133 0.80 4.06 -7.51
CA LEU A 133 -0.14 3.20 -8.19
C LEU A 133 0.19 3.13 -9.68
N LEU A 134 0.61 1.96 -10.14
CA LEU A 134 0.93 1.73 -11.55
C LEU A 134 -0.30 1.27 -12.34
N HIS A 135 -1.26 0.62 -11.67
CA HIS A 135 -2.48 0.08 -12.28
C HIS A 135 -3.61 -0.09 -11.27
N GLY A 136 -4.86 0.01 -11.74
CA GLY A 136 -6.08 -0.22 -10.97
C GLY A 136 -6.50 0.97 -10.09
N GLU A 137 -7.43 0.69 -9.18
CA GLU A 137 -7.95 1.64 -8.19
C GLU A 137 -7.73 1.11 -6.77
N ALA A 138 -7.08 1.91 -5.93
CA ALA A 138 -6.81 1.55 -4.54
C ALA A 138 -7.57 2.44 -3.56
N CYS A 139 -7.79 1.86 -2.39
CA CYS A 139 -8.00 2.59 -1.15
C CYS A 139 -6.77 2.37 -0.27
N LEU A 140 -5.97 3.41 -0.05
CA LEU A 140 -4.93 3.41 0.98
C LEU A 140 -5.56 3.89 2.28
N TYR A 141 -5.77 2.95 3.19
CA TYR A 141 -6.31 3.21 4.52
C TYR A 141 -5.15 3.48 5.47
N LEU A 142 -5.21 4.59 6.18
CA LEU A 142 -4.21 5.05 7.14
C LEU A 142 -4.88 5.27 8.48
N GLN A 143 -4.26 4.82 9.57
CA GLN A 143 -4.70 5.21 10.92
C GLN A 143 -3.52 5.61 11.79
N HIS A 144 -3.75 6.60 12.64
CA HIS A 144 -2.80 7.03 13.66
C HIS A 144 -3.18 6.40 15.01
N GLY A 145 -2.30 5.55 15.54
CA GLY A 145 -2.56 4.72 16.72
C GLY A 145 -3.06 3.31 16.36
N VAL A 146 -2.55 2.30 17.07
CA VAL A 146 -2.83 0.86 16.83
C VAL A 146 -3.13 0.06 18.10
N THR A 147 -3.25 0.73 19.24
CA THR A 147 -3.58 0.08 20.52
C THR A 147 -5.08 0.24 20.81
N ASP A 148 -5.47 0.67 22.00
CA ASP A 148 -6.88 0.71 22.40
C ASP A 148 -7.66 1.89 21.77
N GLY A 149 -6.98 2.97 21.39
CA GLY A 149 -7.57 4.16 20.80
C GLY A 149 -6.90 4.54 19.49
N VAL A 150 -7.70 5.00 18.54
CA VAL A 150 -7.24 5.56 17.27
C VAL A 150 -7.52 7.06 17.27
N ASP A 151 -6.47 7.84 16.98
CA ASP A 151 -6.55 9.30 17.03
C ASP A 151 -7.18 9.87 15.75
N ASP A 152 -6.82 9.29 14.60
CA ASP A 152 -7.26 9.75 13.29
C ASP A 152 -7.24 8.58 12.28
N VAL A 153 -8.15 8.65 11.30
CA VAL A 153 -8.24 7.69 10.19
C VAL A 153 -8.37 8.46 8.89
N VAL A 154 -7.41 8.28 8.00
CA VAL A 154 -7.36 8.91 6.69
C VAL A 154 -7.53 7.86 5.61
N ILE A 155 -8.43 8.15 4.68
CA ILE A 155 -8.61 7.37 3.46
C ILE A 155 -8.04 8.17 2.31
N LEU A 156 -7.09 7.58 1.59
CA LEU A 156 -6.56 8.09 0.33
C LEU A 156 -7.09 7.24 -0.83
N PRO A 157 -8.05 7.75 -1.61
CA PRO A 157 -8.45 7.14 -2.87
C PRO A 157 -7.33 7.34 -3.89
N LEU A 158 -6.88 6.26 -4.54
CA LEU A 158 -5.75 6.27 -5.47
C LEU A 158 -6.14 5.64 -6.81
N ARG A 159 -5.61 6.20 -7.90
CA ARG A 159 -5.66 5.68 -9.26
C ARG A 159 -4.28 5.63 -9.89
N ALA A 160 -4.14 4.91 -11.00
CA ALA A 160 -2.90 4.85 -11.76
C ALA A 160 -2.27 6.26 -11.95
N GLY A 161 -0.97 6.36 -11.67
CA GLY A 161 -0.18 7.60 -11.64
C GLY A 161 -0.16 8.31 -10.29
N ASP A 162 -1.10 8.05 -9.37
CA ASP A 162 -1.06 8.65 -8.03
C ASP A 162 0.12 8.12 -7.22
N LYS A 163 0.61 9.00 -6.35
CA LYS A 163 1.64 8.69 -5.36
C LYS A 163 1.09 9.03 -3.99
N ALA A 164 1.43 8.19 -3.02
CA ALA A 164 1.01 8.38 -1.65
C ALA A 164 2.15 8.09 -0.70
N VAL A 165 2.20 8.84 0.39
CA VAL A 165 3.22 8.67 1.43
C VAL A 165 2.55 8.18 2.69
N VAL A 166 3.10 7.13 3.28
CA VAL A 166 2.77 6.71 4.65
C VAL A 166 3.71 7.46 5.58
N ALA A 167 3.20 8.48 6.26
CA ALA A 167 3.97 9.25 7.24
C ALA A 167 4.41 8.39 8.44
N PRO A 168 5.51 8.76 9.13
CA PRO A 168 5.92 8.12 10.37
C PRO A 168 4.78 8.06 11.40
N GLY A 169 4.62 6.92 12.07
CA GLY A 169 3.59 6.73 13.11
C GLY A 169 2.23 6.24 12.61
N TRP A 170 2.02 6.22 11.30
CA TRP A 170 0.77 5.72 10.70
C TRP A 170 0.86 4.24 10.39
N ALA A 171 -0.17 3.50 10.80
CA ALA A 171 -0.41 2.16 10.27
C ALA A 171 -1.12 2.28 8.91
N SER A 172 -0.81 1.38 7.99
CA SER A 172 -1.38 1.41 6.65
C SER A 172 -1.86 0.04 6.17
N LEU A 173 -2.87 0.03 5.32
CA LEU A 173 -3.17 -1.09 4.42
C LEU A 173 -3.63 -0.58 3.06
N LEU A 174 -3.44 -1.39 2.04
CA LEU A 174 -3.93 -1.15 0.69
C LEU A 174 -5.04 -2.14 0.39
N ALA A 175 -6.19 -1.65 -0.06
CA ALA A 175 -7.28 -2.45 -0.58
C ALA A 175 -7.49 -2.19 -2.06
N ASN A 176 -7.70 -3.26 -2.83
CA ASN A 176 -8.17 -3.17 -4.19
C ASN A 176 -9.70 -3.01 -4.16
N VAL A 177 -10.16 -1.84 -4.58
CA VAL A 177 -11.61 -1.51 -4.65
C VAL A 177 -12.09 -1.35 -6.09
N GLY A 178 -11.19 -1.58 -7.06
CA GLY A 178 -11.48 -1.57 -8.49
C GLY A 178 -11.93 -2.94 -9.00
N ALA A 179 -12.10 -3.00 -10.32
CA ALA A 179 -12.46 -4.24 -11.04
C ALA A 179 -11.25 -4.89 -11.74
N GLU A 180 -10.09 -4.25 -11.73
CA GLU A 180 -8.84 -4.76 -12.29
C GLU A 180 -7.83 -5.07 -11.17
N PRO A 181 -6.83 -5.94 -11.42
CA PRO A 181 -5.73 -6.12 -10.48
C PRO A 181 -5.02 -4.80 -10.15
N LEU A 182 -4.65 -4.64 -8.90
CA LEU A 182 -3.92 -3.49 -8.41
C LEU A 182 -2.42 -3.74 -8.55
N VAL A 183 -1.68 -2.82 -9.18
CA VAL A 183 -0.21 -2.88 -9.25
C VAL A 183 0.39 -1.67 -8.53
N VAL A 184 1.25 -1.91 -7.56
CA VAL A 184 1.82 -0.88 -6.68
C VAL A 184 3.34 -0.97 -6.69
N GLY A 185 4.01 0.14 -7.02
CA GLY A 185 5.43 0.35 -6.78
C GLY A 185 5.64 0.97 -5.40
N THR A 186 6.69 0.60 -4.67
CA THR A 186 6.95 1.17 -3.34
C THR A 186 8.43 1.33 -3.06
N TRP A 187 8.82 2.54 -2.64
CA TRP A 187 10.10 2.79 -2.02
C TRP A 187 9.98 2.76 -0.50
N ARG A 188 10.91 2.06 0.13
CA ARG A 188 11.09 2.00 1.59
C ARG A 188 12.56 1.85 1.93
N MET A 189 12.89 2.03 3.20
CA MET A 189 14.18 1.60 3.72
C MET A 189 14.23 0.06 3.80
N GLY A 190 15.36 -0.52 3.39
CA GLY A 190 15.55 -1.97 3.33
C GLY A 190 15.62 -2.64 4.69
N ASP A 191 16.04 -1.90 5.73
CA ASP A 191 16.07 -2.32 7.13
C ASP A 191 14.77 -2.00 7.88
N CYS A 192 13.77 -1.41 7.22
CA CYS A 192 12.44 -1.28 7.79
C CYS A 192 11.81 -2.67 7.93
N HIS A 193 11.26 -2.96 9.10
CA HIS A 193 10.48 -4.17 9.36
C HIS A 193 9.01 -3.80 9.56
N THR A 194 8.10 -4.65 9.08
CA THR A 194 6.66 -4.46 9.27
C THR A 194 6.23 -5.12 10.58
N GLU A 195 5.59 -4.35 11.44
CA GLU A 195 5.11 -4.75 12.77
C GLU A 195 3.59 -4.97 12.74
N HIS A 196 3.15 -6.08 13.31
CA HIS A 196 1.74 -6.51 13.26
C HIS A 196 1.11 -6.81 14.62
N THR A 197 1.90 -6.89 15.68
CA THR A 197 1.46 -7.40 16.99
C THR A 197 0.24 -6.67 17.54
N GLU A 198 0.28 -5.34 17.57
CA GLU A 198 -0.80 -4.53 18.12
C GLU A 198 -2.07 -4.61 17.24
N LEU A 199 -1.91 -4.55 15.92
CA LEU A 199 -3.03 -4.73 14.99
C LEU A 199 -3.68 -6.11 15.16
N VAL A 200 -2.90 -7.17 15.33
CA VAL A 200 -3.41 -8.52 15.59
C VAL A 200 -4.16 -8.58 16.92
N ALA A 201 -3.64 -7.94 17.97
CA ALA A 201 -4.32 -7.86 19.27
C ALA A 201 -5.70 -7.17 19.13
N GLN A 202 -5.80 -6.16 18.27
CA GLN A 202 -7.05 -5.46 17.96
C GLN A 202 -7.90 -6.14 16.86
N GLY A 203 -7.49 -7.29 16.31
CA GLY A 203 -8.23 -7.93 15.22
C GLY A 203 -8.22 -7.19 13.89
N GLY A 204 -7.24 -6.32 13.67
CA GLY A 204 -7.04 -5.56 12.44
C GLY A 204 -7.01 -4.05 12.67
N MET A 205 -7.27 -3.30 11.61
CA MET A 205 -7.41 -1.84 11.66
C MET A 205 -8.70 -1.43 12.39
N ALA A 206 -8.85 -0.13 12.64
CA ALA A 206 -10.03 0.46 13.27
C ALA A 206 -11.32 0.27 12.44
N HIS A 207 -11.19 0.00 11.14
CA HIS A 207 -12.31 -0.33 10.26
C HIS A 207 -11.99 -1.55 9.39
N PHE A 208 -13.03 -2.33 9.12
CA PHE A 208 -13.05 -3.32 8.03
C PHE A 208 -13.57 -2.66 6.76
N LEU A 209 -12.87 -2.88 5.65
CA LEU A 209 -13.25 -2.36 4.34
C LEU A 209 -14.18 -3.36 3.67
N VAL A 210 -15.47 -3.05 3.58
CA VAL A 210 -16.48 -3.94 3.02
C VAL A 210 -17.08 -3.39 1.73
N ARG A 211 -17.51 -4.28 0.85
CA ARG A 211 -18.19 -3.95 -0.41
C ARG A 211 -19.66 -3.65 -0.15
N GLY A 212 -20.03 -2.39 -0.28
CA GLY A 212 -21.43 -1.95 -0.24
C GLY A 212 -22.23 -2.47 -1.43
N GLY A 213 -23.56 -2.45 -1.32
CA GLY A 213 -24.47 -3.01 -2.33
C GLY A 213 -24.41 -2.32 -3.71
N ASN A 214 -23.91 -1.08 -3.77
CA ASN A 214 -23.63 -0.33 -4.98
C ASN A 214 -22.19 -0.55 -5.51
N GLY A 215 -21.43 -1.48 -4.91
CA GLY A 215 -20.04 -1.78 -5.25
C GLY A 215 -19.01 -0.83 -4.65
N THR A 216 -19.39 0.06 -3.72
CA THR A 216 -18.47 1.07 -3.16
C THR A 216 -17.90 0.63 -1.80
N PRO A 217 -16.70 1.07 -1.41
CA PRO A 217 -16.18 0.75 -0.10
C PRO A 217 -17.01 1.39 1.01
N LEU A 218 -17.36 0.60 2.02
CA LEU A 218 -17.87 1.04 3.31
C LEU A 218 -16.82 0.70 4.38
N PHE A 219 -16.74 1.54 5.40
CA PHE A 219 -15.81 1.39 6.51
C PHE A 219 -16.60 0.97 7.75
N GLU A 220 -16.64 -0.32 8.05
CA GLU A 220 -17.32 -0.84 9.23
C GLU A 220 -16.40 -0.78 10.44
N ALA A 221 -16.82 -0.10 11.52
CA ALA A 221 -16.02 0.04 12.73
C ALA A 221 -15.65 -1.33 13.34
N ASN A 222 -14.39 -1.46 13.76
CA ASN A 222 -13.89 -2.60 14.50
C ASN A 222 -14.14 -2.39 16.01
N ASN A 223 -15.12 -3.11 16.54
CA ASN A 223 -15.56 -3.00 17.93
C ASN A 223 -14.53 -3.48 18.98
N ARG A 224 -13.33 -3.92 18.58
CA ARG A 224 -12.24 -4.23 19.52
C ARG A 224 -11.52 -2.97 20.01
N TYR A 225 -11.51 -1.92 19.22
CA TYR A 225 -11.01 -0.61 19.63
C TYR A 225 -12.02 0.08 20.55
N LYS A 226 -11.52 0.82 21.55
CA LYS A 226 -12.35 1.62 22.46
C LYS A 226 -12.85 2.91 21.81
N VAL A 227 -12.03 3.48 20.93
CA VAL A 227 -12.32 4.71 20.19
C VAL A 227 -12.00 4.48 18.73
N VAL A 228 -13.01 4.64 17.88
CA VAL A 228 -12.91 4.52 16.42
C VAL A 228 -13.45 5.83 15.83
N PRO A 229 -12.57 6.74 15.34
CA PRO A 229 -13.01 7.97 14.71
C PRO A 229 -13.59 7.68 13.32
N GLU A 230 -14.53 8.50 12.86
CA GLU A 230 -15.03 8.42 11.49
C GLU A 230 -13.89 8.69 10.49
N PRO A 231 -13.74 7.88 9.42
CA PRO A 231 -12.70 8.12 8.42
C PRO A 231 -12.92 9.44 7.69
N ARG A 232 -11.86 10.25 7.58
CA ARG A 232 -11.85 11.42 6.69
C ARG A 232 -11.17 11.07 5.38
N ILE A 233 -11.72 11.59 4.28
CA ILE A 233 -11.14 11.42 2.95
C ILE A 233 -10.17 12.56 2.69
N ALA A 234 -8.97 12.24 2.22
CA ALA A 234 -8.03 13.23 1.70
C ALA A 234 -7.60 12.87 0.27
N ALA A 235 -7.23 13.88 -0.51
CA ALA A 235 -6.71 13.67 -1.85
C ALA A 235 -5.20 13.35 -1.80
N PRO A 236 -4.67 12.54 -2.73
CA PRO A 236 -3.24 12.35 -2.86
C PRO A 236 -2.55 13.68 -3.15
N LYS A 237 -1.54 14.03 -2.35
CA LYS A 237 -0.80 15.29 -2.47
C LYS A 237 0.40 15.10 -3.38
N GLU A 238 0.51 15.92 -4.42
CA GLU A 238 1.76 16.01 -5.18
C GLU A 238 2.83 16.70 -4.33
N LEU A 239 4.03 16.11 -4.31
CA LEU A 239 5.20 16.64 -3.62
C LEU A 239 6.35 16.75 -4.64
N PRO A 240 6.36 17.80 -5.49
CA PRO A 240 7.34 17.94 -6.57
C PRO A 240 8.79 17.97 -6.07
N ASP A 241 9.02 18.54 -4.88
CA ASP A 241 10.34 18.57 -4.22
C ASP A 241 10.88 17.17 -3.91
N TRP A 242 9.99 16.17 -3.79
CA TRP A 242 10.34 14.75 -3.60
C TRP A 242 10.26 13.96 -4.91
N GLY A 243 9.99 14.62 -6.04
CA GLY A 243 9.76 13.98 -7.33
C GLY A 243 8.41 13.23 -7.40
N LEU A 244 7.49 13.52 -6.47
CA LEU A 244 6.20 12.83 -6.39
C LEU A 244 5.13 13.61 -7.14
N THR A 245 5.08 13.43 -8.46
CA THR A 245 4.06 14.03 -9.33
C THR A 245 3.43 12.96 -10.20
N ARG A 246 2.16 13.11 -10.61
CA ARG A 246 1.51 12.14 -11.49
C ARG A 246 2.19 12.00 -12.86
N ALA A 247 2.94 13.02 -13.29
CA ALA A 247 3.57 13.08 -14.59
C ALA A 247 4.80 12.19 -14.75
N GLU A 248 5.48 11.83 -13.66
CA GLU A 248 6.75 11.09 -13.71
C GLU A 248 6.65 9.80 -12.87
N PRO A 249 6.93 8.61 -13.45
CA PRO A 249 7.00 7.36 -12.69
C PRO A 249 7.99 7.43 -11.53
N LEU A 250 7.68 6.79 -10.40
CA LEU A 250 8.47 6.89 -9.18
C LEU A 250 9.89 6.34 -9.35
N LEU A 251 10.04 5.28 -10.15
CA LEU A 251 11.36 4.75 -10.49
C LEU A 251 12.16 5.72 -11.38
N ALA A 252 11.51 6.37 -12.35
CA ALA A 252 12.17 7.36 -13.21
C ALA A 252 12.62 8.60 -12.40
N ALA A 253 11.78 9.08 -11.48
CA ALA A 253 12.11 10.17 -10.58
C ALA A 253 13.36 9.83 -9.72
N PHE A 254 13.45 8.58 -9.23
CA PHE A 254 14.64 8.10 -8.51
C PHE A 254 15.89 8.12 -9.39
N HIS A 255 15.83 7.61 -10.63
CA HIS A 255 16.99 7.64 -11.54
C HIS A 255 17.46 9.07 -11.84
N ARG A 256 16.52 10.01 -11.99
CA ARG A 256 16.83 11.42 -12.25
C ARG A 256 17.47 12.09 -11.04
N SER A 257 16.98 11.82 -9.83
CA SER A 257 17.45 12.46 -8.61
C SER A 257 17.24 11.56 -7.39
N PRO A 258 18.19 10.65 -7.08
CA PRO A 258 18.07 9.75 -5.94
C PRO A 258 17.93 10.46 -4.58
N GLU A 259 18.36 11.72 -4.48
CA GLU A 259 18.20 12.57 -3.29
C GLU A 259 16.73 12.94 -3.00
N SER A 260 15.82 12.78 -3.97
CA SER A 260 14.41 13.12 -3.79
C SER A 260 13.71 12.22 -2.76
N LEU A 261 14.28 11.05 -2.46
CA LEU A 261 13.80 10.10 -1.47
C LEU A 261 14.42 10.30 -0.07
N ARG A 262 15.09 11.42 0.18
CA ARG A 262 15.75 11.70 1.47
C ARG A 262 14.80 11.61 2.67
N CYS A 263 13.50 11.82 2.49
CA CYS A 263 12.51 11.66 3.55
C CYS A 263 12.40 10.22 4.08
N LEU A 264 12.75 9.20 3.27
CA LEU A 264 12.83 7.81 3.72
C LEU A 264 14.06 7.58 4.61
N LEU A 265 15.19 8.21 4.28
CA LEU A 265 16.47 8.02 4.99
C LEU A 265 16.54 8.85 6.27
N ARG A 266 15.98 10.06 6.25
CA ARG A 266 16.06 11.04 7.35
C ARG A 266 14.68 11.63 7.67
N PRO A 267 13.69 10.82 8.11
CA PRO A 267 12.33 11.30 8.34
C PRO A 267 12.24 12.45 9.34
N GLN A 268 13.17 12.55 10.30
CA GLN A 268 13.22 13.62 11.29
C GLN A 268 13.44 15.01 10.69
N ASP A 269 14.03 15.10 9.49
CA ASP A 269 14.30 16.38 8.83
C ASP A 269 13.02 16.98 8.18
N PHE A 270 11.89 16.25 8.18
CA PHE A 270 10.67 16.59 7.43
C PHE A 270 9.43 16.75 8.34
N ALA A 271 9.63 17.08 9.62
CA ALA A 271 8.57 17.13 10.63
C ALA A 271 7.36 18.01 10.23
N ASP A 272 7.59 19.13 9.54
CA ASP A 272 6.51 20.03 9.13
C ASP A 272 5.69 19.48 7.95
N VAL A 273 6.29 18.65 7.09
CA VAL A 273 5.56 17.97 6.02
C VAL A 273 4.65 16.91 6.62
N TRP A 274 5.13 16.14 7.60
CA TRP A 274 4.34 15.10 8.25
C TRP A 274 3.08 15.61 8.94
N LYS A 275 3.13 16.81 9.51
CA LYS A 275 1.96 17.44 10.16
C LYS A 275 0.85 17.82 9.20
N THR A 276 1.17 18.06 7.92
CA THR A 276 0.25 18.63 6.93
C THR A 276 0.09 17.74 5.69
N LEU A 277 0.55 16.49 5.77
CA LEU A 277 0.57 15.57 4.63
C LEU A 277 -0.84 15.18 4.18
N TYR A 278 -1.76 15.11 5.14
CA TYR A 278 -3.13 14.63 4.92
C TYR A 278 -4.18 15.72 5.13
N ASP A 279 -3.78 16.98 5.27
CA ASP A 279 -4.70 18.11 5.44
C ASP A 279 -5.50 18.42 4.16
#